data_AF-A0A6N4X780-F1
#
_entry.id   AF-A0A6N4X780-F1
#
_cell.length_a   1.000
_cell.length_b   1.000
_cell.length_c   1.000
_cell.angle_alpha   90.00
_cell.angle_beta   90.00
_cell.angle_gamma   90.00
#
_symmetry.space_group_name_H-M   'P 1'
#
loop_
_entity.id
_entity.type
_entity.pdbx_description
1 polymer ?
#
loop_
_entity_poly.entity_id
_entity_poly.type
_entity_poly.pdbx_seq_one_letter_code
_entity_poly.pdbx_strand_id
1 'polypeptide(L)'
;MSKEITETIPTNSFLPIGYKMPDKSKQFMKLKQGDNSIRILSSPLLGYVVFSHEKKPIRRPFSLGDFLPEELTEIKPKIDPETNKPEPSKHFWLMLVWDYTDNAPKVLEITQITILKPLNLLCENPNWGDLRQFDITINKVGATKNDTEFTVIPNPPCPLKNEIKNLVEELHEKDLLNLEAIWEGEYPFLTYNF
;
A
#
# COMPACT_ATOMS: atom_id res chain seq x y z
N MET A 1 -0.94 23.29 -48.96
CA MET A 1 -2.40 23.33 -48.70
C MET A 1 -2.70 22.30 -47.64
N SER A 2 -2.67 22.74 -46.38
CA SER A 2 -2.88 21.90 -45.21
C SER A 2 -4.38 21.67 -45.05
N LYS A 3 -4.84 20.43 -45.14
CA LYS A 3 -6.20 20.07 -44.74
C LYS A 3 -6.24 20.04 -43.22
N GLU A 4 -6.82 21.08 -42.62
CA GLU A 4 -7.32 21.00 -41.25
C GLU A 4 -8.41 19.91 -41.24
N ILE A 5 -8.10 18.79 -40.58
CA ILE A 5 -9.10 17.80 -40.23
C ILE A 5 -9.72 18.32 -38.94
N THR A 6 -10.82 19.05 -39.07
CA THR A 6 -11.67 19.38 -37.93
C THR A 6 -12.38 18.09 -37.55
N GLU A 7 -11.86 17.38 -36.55
CA GLU A 7 -12.55 16.23 -35.97
C GLU A 7 -13.86 16.72 -35.34
N THR A 8 -14.97 16.49 -36.02
CA THR A 8 -16.31 16.73 -35.47
C THR A 8 -16.59 15.64 -34.43
N ILE A 9 -16.54 16.02 -33.15
CA ILE A 9 -16.75 15.12 -32.01
C ILE A 9 -18.25 14.79 -31.89
N PRO A 10 -18.65 13.51 -31.75
CA PRO A 10 -20.06 13.15 -31.63
C PRO A 10 -20.62 13.60 -30.27
N THR A 11 -21.56 14.54 -30.30
CA THR A 11 -22.25 15.17 -29.16
C THR A 11 -23.25 14.24 -28.44
N ASN A 12 -23.22 12.92 -28.71
CA ASN A 12 -24.27 11.97 -28.31
C ASN A 12 -23.75 10.76 -27.50
N SER A 13 -22.59 10.87 -26.87
CA SER A 13 -22.08 9.79 -26.00
C SER A 13 -22.83 9.78 -24.65
N PHE A 14 -23.33 8.61 -24.24
CA PHE A 14 -23.99 8.41 -22.94
C PHE A 14 -23.07 8.72 -21.75
N LEU A 15 -21.76 8.54 -21.92
CA LEU A 15 -20.74 8.89 -20.92
C LEU A 15 -19.83 10.03 -21.42
N PRO A 16 -19.36 10.91 -20.51
CA PRO A 16 -18.38 11.94 -20.86
C PRO A 16 -17.12 11.34 -21.48
N ILE A 17 -16.55 12.04 -22.45
CA ILE A 17 -15.24 11.68 -23.02
C ILE A 17 -14.20 11.74 -21.90
N GLY A 18 -13.47 10.64 -21.70
CA GLY A 18 -12.49 10.51 -20.62
C GLY A 18 -13.06 10.01 -19.29
N TYR A 19 -14.34 9.61 -19.22
CA TYR A 19 -14.89 8.95 -18.03
C TYR A 19 -14.09 7.68 -17.71
N LYS A 20 -13.48 7.64 -16.51
CA LYS A 20 -12.89 6.45 -15.91
C LYS A 20 -13.69 6.10 -14.67
N MET A 21 -14.19 4.87 -14.60
CA MET A 21 -14.82 4.37 -13.38
C MET A 21 -13.77 4.31 -12.27
N PRO A 22 -14.05 4.82 -11.06
CA PRO A 22 -13.11 4.74 -9.95
C PRO A 22 -12.82 3.27 -9.62
N ASP A 23 -11.56 2.86 -9.77
CA ASP A 23 -11.10 1.53 -9.37
C ASP A 23 -10.32 1.66 -8.06
N LYS A 24 -11.03 1.55 -6.95
CA LYS A 24 -10.45 1.63 -5.61
C LYS A 24 -9.44 0.50 -5.33
N SER A 25 -9.45 -0.59 -6.10
CA SER A 25 -8.51 -1.70 -5.91
C SER A 25 -7.05 -1.33 -6.25
N LYS A 26 -6.85 -0.27 -7.06
CA LYS A 26 -5.52 0.22 -7.46
C LYS A 26 -4.84 1.09 -6.42
N GLN A 27 -5.55 1.46 -5.34
CA GLN A 27 -5.01 2.28 -4.26
C GLN A 27 -3.88 1.57 -3.51
N PHE A 28 -3.92 0.24 -3.44
CA PHE A 28 -2.93 -0.56 -2.74
C PHE A 28 -1.77 -0.94 -3.66
N MET A 29 -0.55 -0.61 -3.24
CA MET A 29 0.66 -1.08 -3.90
C MET A 29 0.86 -2.58 -3.65
N LYS A 30 1.23 -3.32 -4.70
CA LYS A 30 1.64 -4.73 -4.60
C LYS A 30 3.10 -4.84 -4.99
N LEU A 31 3.91 -5.53 -4.17
CA LEU A 31 5.30 -5.79 -4.48
C LEU A 31 5.42 -6.75 -5.69
N LYS A 32 5.94 -6.21 -6.80
CA LYS A 32 6.23 -6.91 -8.05
C LYS A 32 7.59 -7.61 -7.95
N GLN A 33 7.86 -8.58 -8.81
CA GLN A 33 9.20 -9.20 -8.88
C GLN A 33 10.23 -8.16 -9.33
N GLY A 34 11.44 -8.22 -8.78
CA GLY A 34 12.49 -7.23 -8.99
C GLY A 34 12.40 -6.05 -8.02
N ASP A 35 12.89 -4.90 -8.46
CA ASP A 35 12.99 -3.69 -7.64
C ASP A 35 11.66 -2.97 -7.52
N ASN A 36 11.26 -2.69 -6.28
CA ASN A 36 10.13 -1.84 -5.94
C ASN A 36 10.67 -0.62 -5.20
N SER A 37 10.98 0.45 -5.93
CA SER A 37 11.44 1.71 -5.34
C SER A 37 10.25 2.52 -4.84
N ILE A 38 10.34 2.98 -3.59
CA ILE A 38 9.30 3.74 -2.92
C ILE A 38 9.88 4.92 -2.13
N ARG A 39 9.05 5.96 -1.94
CA ARG A 39 9.24 6.96 -0.89
C ARG A 39 8.12 6.81 0.14
N ILE A 40 8.46 6.70 1.43
CA ILE A 40 7.45 6.70 2.49
C ILE A 40 7.00 8.14 2.76
N LEU A 41 5.68 8.36 2.82
CA LEU A 41 5.07 9.69 2.90
C LEU A 41 4.27 9.93 4.18
N SER A 42 3.99 8.88 4.96
CA SER A 42 3.30 8.99 6.25
C SER A 42 3.99 8.15 7.33
N SER A 43 3.69 8.44 8.59
CA SER A 43 3.93 7.46 9.66
C SER A 43 3.10 6.19 9.38
N PRO A 44 3.59 5.00 9.76
CA PRO A 44 2.85 3.77 9.56
C PRO A 44 1.71 3.64 10.57
N LEU A 45 0.54 3.21 10.09
CA LEU A 45 -0.45 2.55 10.93
C LEU A 45 0.05 1.14 11.25
N LEU A 46 0.06 0.82 12.54
CA LEU A 46 0.49 -0.46 13.06
C LEU A 46 -0.73 -1.27 13.48
N GLY A 47 -0.76 -2.55 13.15
CA GLY A 47 -1.87 -3.41 13.52
C GLY A 47 -1.65 -4.89 13.26
N TYR A 48 -2.68 -5.65 13.53
CA TYR A 48 -2.76 -7.07 13.20
C TYR A 48 -3.83 -7.29 12.14
N VAL A 49 -3.55 -8.14 11.16
CA VAL A 49 -4.48 -8.54 10.11
C VAL A 49 -4.68 -10.05 10.12
N VAL A 50 -5.94 -10.47 10.00
CA VAL A 50 -6.33 -11.86 9.76
C VAL A 50 -7.23 -11.91 8.54
N PHE A 51 -7.05 -12.93 7.70
CA PHE A 51 -7.93 -13.15 6.55
C PHE A 51 -8.99 -14.17 6.92
N SER A 52 -10.27 -13.81 6.78
CA SER A 52 -11.37 -14.74 6.99
C SER A 52 -11.37 -15.86 5.93
N HIS A 53 -12.16 -16.91 6.15
CA HIS A 53 -12.37 -17.97 5.15
C HIS A 53 -12.87 -17.44 3.79
N GLU A 54 -13.54 -16.28 3.76
CA GLU A 54 -13.95 -15.58 2.54
C GLU A 54 -12.82 -14.73 1.91
N LYS A 55 -11.59 -14.81 2.43
CA LYS A 55 -10.41 -14.04 2.02
C LYS A 55 -10.58 -12.52 2.21
N LYS A 56 -11.45 -12.10 3.12
CA LYS A 56 -11.59 -10.68 3.50
C LYS A 56 -10.59 -10.35 4.62
N PRO A 57 -9.83 -9.26 4.51
CA PRO A 57 -8.94 -8.83 5.58
C PRO A 57 -9.76 -8.19 6.71
N ILE A 58 -9.51 -8.66 7.94
CA ILE A 58 -10.02 -8.07 9.18
C ILE A 58 -8.81 -7.53 9.93
N ARG A 59 -8.85 -6.26 10.30
CA ARG A 59 -7.70 -5.55 10.88
C ARG A 59 -8.06 -4.98 12.23
N ARG A 60 -7.08 -4.89 13.12
CA ARG A 60 -7.19 -4.17 14.39
C ARG A 60 -5.93 -3.34 14.68
N PRO A 61 -6.05 -2.19 15.36
CA PRO A 61 -4.90 -1.40 15.77
C PRO A 61 -3.95 -2.16 16.71
N PHE A 62 -2.65 -1.90 16.59
CA PHE A 62 -1.61 -2.52 17.43
C PHE A 62 -1.81 -2.24 18.93
N SER A 63 -2.35 -1.07 19.27
CA SER A 63 -2.63 -0.65 20.65
C SER A 63 -3.65 -1.54 21.37
N LEU A 64 -4.49 -2.29 20.63
CA LEU A 64 -5.45 -3.24 21.20
C LEU A 64 -4.86 -4.64 21.41
N GLY A 65 -3.59 -4.87 21.05
CA GLY A 65 -2.99 -6.21 21.04
C GLY A 65 -3.46 -7.07 19.87
N ASP A 66 -2.98 -8.32 19.83
CA ASP A 66 -3.35 -9.31 18.84
C ASP A 66 -4.76 -9.89 19.09
N PHE A 67 -5.30 -10.63 18.12
CA PHE A 67 -6.58 -11.33 18.24
C PHE A 67 -6.50 -12.47 19.26
N LEU A 68 -7.52 -12.57 20.10
CA LEU A 68 -7.69 -13.64 21.06
C LEU A 68 -8.16 -14.93 20.37
N PRO A 69 -7.88 -16.12 20.92
CA PRO A 69 -8.29 -17.40 20.35
C PRO A 69 -9.81 -17.52 20.09
N GLU A 70 -10.63 -16.95 20.96
CA GLU A 70 -12.08 -16.89 20.82
C GLU A 70 -12.51 -16.03 19.62
N GLU A 71 -11.90 -14.86 19.42
CA GLU A 71 -12.15 -13.99 18.26
C GLU A 71 -11.77 -14.70 16.96
N LEU A 72 -10.63 -15.40 16.95
CA LEU A 72 -10.21 -16.20 15.79
C LEU A 72 -11.18 -17.35 15.50
N THR A 73 -11.81 -17.92 16.52
CA THR A 73 -12.82 -18.98 16.31
C THR A 73 -14.05 -18.42 15.58
N GLU A 74 -14.48 -17.20 15.92
CA GLU A 74 -15.61 -16.53 15.28
C GLU A 74 -15.29 -16.05 13.86
N ILE A 75 -14.11 -15.46 13.67
CA ILE A 75 -13.62 -14.96 12.37
C ILE A 75 -13.49 -16.09 11.34
N LYS A 76 -13.18 -17.32 11.79
CA LYS A 76 -12.89 -18.49 10.96
C LYS A 76 -11.80 -18.14 9.92
N PRO A 77 -10.53 -17.99 10.34
CA PRO A 77 -9.43 -17.66 9.45
C PRO A 77 -9.34 -18.63 8.29
N LYS A 78 -8.86 -18.12 7.16
CA LYS A 78 -8.49 -18.94 6.01
C LYS A 78 -7.54 -20.07 6.45
N ILE A 79 -7.75 -21.26 5.91
CA ILE A 79 -6.87 -22.40 6.13
C ILE A 79 -5.60 -22.27 5.28
N ASP A 80 -4.44 -22.46 5.90
CA ASP A 80 -3.17 -22.61 5.19
C ASP A 80 -3.16 -23.97 4.47
N PRO A 81 -3.04 -23.99 3.13
CA PRO A 81 -3.09 -25.24 2.36
C PRO A 81 -1.93 -26.19 2.68
N GLU A 82 -0.80 -25.70 3.20
CA GLU A 82 0.38 -26.53 3.50
C GLU A 82 0.26 -27.23 4.87
N THR A 83 -0.32 -26.53 5.86
CA THR A 83 -0.42 -27.06 7.23
C THR A 83 -1.81 -27.58 7.58
N ASN A 84 -2.82 -27.29 6.75
CA ASN A 84 -4.23 -27.57 6.98
C ASN A 84 -4.75 -27.02 8.33
N LYS A 85 -4.19 -25.89 8.78
CA LYS A 85 -4.57 -25.18 10.00
C LYS A 85 -5.04 -23.75 9.67
N PRO A 86 -5.87 -23.10 10.50
CA PRO A 86 -6.18 -21.68 10.36
C PRO A 86 -4.89 -20.85 10.32
N GLU A 87 -4.79 -19.93 9.35
CA GLU A 87 -3.68 -18.97 9.29
C GLU A 87 -3.75 -18.06 10.53
N PRO A 88 -2.61 -17.86 11.23
CA PRO A 88 -2.57 -16.91 12.33
C PRO A 88 -2.72 -15.47 11.81
N SER A 89 -3.07 -14.55 12.72
CA SER A 89 -2.94 -13.12 12.48
C SER A 89 -1.48 -12.74 12.18
N LYS A 90 -1.30 -11.64 11.47
CA LYS A 90 0.00 -11.11 11.07
C LYS A 90 0.12 -9.67 11.51
N HIS A 91 1.20 -9.32 12.19
CA HIS A 91 1.57 -7.92 12.41
C HIS A 91 1.83 -7.25 11.06
N PHE A 92 1.36 -6.02 10.90
CA PHE A 92 1.54 -5.25 9.67
C PHE A 92 1.92 -3.80 9.94
N TRP A 93 2.60 -3.21 8.95
CA TRP A 93 2.72 -1.76 8.80
C TRP A 93 1.96 -1.35 7.55
N LEU A 94 1.11 -0.33 7.66
CA LEU A 94 0.38 0.26 6.54
C LEU A 94 0.68 1.75 6.46
N MET A 95 1.15 2.22 5.32
CA MET A 95 1.57 3.62 5.16
C MET A 95 1.29 4.13 3.76
N LEU A 96 1.19 5.46 3.64
CA LEU A 96 1.21 6.14 2.35
C LEU A 96 2.62 6.10 1.79
N VAL A 97 2.75 5.72 0.52
CA VAL A 97 4.01 5.72 -0.22
C VAL A 97 3.84 6.36 -1.60
N TRP A 98 4.92 6.89 -2.14
CA TRP A 98 5.05 7.11 -3.58
C TRP A 98 5.59 5.83 -4.22
N ASP A 99 4.86 5.25 -5.17
CA ASP A 99 5.35 4.15 -5.99
C ASP A 99 6.00 4.72 -7.26
N TYR A 100 7.33 4.59 -7.37
CA TYR A 100 8.06 5.08 -8.55
C TYR A 100 7.76 4.28 -9.82
N THR A 101 7.23 3.06 -9.70
CA THR A 101 6.83 2.24 -10.86
C THR A 101 5.60 2.80 -11.52
N ASP A 102 4.60 3.15 -10.71
CA ASP A 102 3.30 3.65 -11.17
C ASP A 102 3.27 5.19 -11.22
N ASN A 103 4.29 5.88 -10.69
CA ASN A 103 4.34 7.35 -10.51
C ASN A 103 3.08 7.91 -9.84
N ALA A 104 2.65 7.26 -8.76
CA ALA A 104 1.41 7.58 -8.08
C ALA A 104 1.51 7.37 -6.56
N PRO A 105 0.72 8.10 -5.75
CA PRO A 105 0.57 7.79 -4.34
C PRO A 105 -0.20 6.46 -4.22
N LYS A 106 0.25 5.61 -3.30
CA LYS A 106 -0.35 4.31 -3.00
C LYS A 106 -0.34 4.06 -1.50
N VAL A 107 -1.21 3.18 -1.04
CA VAL A 107 -1.11 2.58 0.29
C VAL A 107 -0.32 1.28 0.18
N LEU A 108 0.74 1.15 0.97
CA LEU A 108 1.52 -0.09 1.05
C LEU A 108 1.28 -0.76 2.40
N GLU A 109 0.74 -1.97 2.37
CA GLU A 109 0.60 -2.86 3.53
C GLU A 109 1.72 -3.90 3.49
N ILE A 110 2.51 -3.99 4.56
CA ILE A 110 3.62 -4.94 4.69
C ILE A 110 3.37 -5.83 5.89
N THR A 111 3.23 -7.14 5.64
CA THR A 111 3.11 -8.17 6.69
C THR A 111 4.39 -9.02 6.81
N GLN A 112 5.30 -8.92 5.83
CA GLN A 112 6.47 -9.77 5.73
C GLN A 112 7.52 -9.33 6.74
N ILE A 113 7.79 -10.18 7.74
CA ILE A 113 8.76 -9.91 8.80
C ILE A 113 10.18 -9.65 8.27
N THR A 114 10.51 -10.24 7.11
CA THR A 114 11.80 -10.05 6.41
C THR A 114 11.96 -8.65 5.83
N ILE A 115 10.88 -7.90 5.64
CA ILE A 115 10.90 -6.48 5.27
C ILE A 115 10.82 -5.61 6.52
N LEU A 116 9.89 -5.93 7.44
CA LEU A 116 9.64 -5.13 8.64
C LEU A 116 10.87 -5.03 9.57
N LYS A 117 11.63 -6.11 9.73
CA LYS A 117 12.85 -6.10 10.57
C LYS A 117 13.92 -5.13 10.05
N PRO A 118 14.34 -5.18 8.78
CA PRO A 118 15.23 -4.17 8.21
C PRO A 118 14.70 -2.74 8.32
N LEU A 119 13.42 -2.50 8.06
CA LEU A 119 12.83 -1.16 8.19
C LEU A 119 12.92 -0.64 9.64
N ASN A 120 12.61 -1.49 10.63
CA ASN A 120 12.75 -1.13 12.03
C ASN A 120 14.21 -0.83 12.42
N LEU A 121 15.16 -1.63 11.92
CA LEU A 121 16.58 -1.40 12.16
C LEU A 121 17.05 -0.06 11.58
N LEU A 122 16.51 0.36 10.43
CA LEU A 122 16.78 1.67 9.84
C LEU A 122 16.20 2.80 10.71
N CYS A 123 15.00 2.62 11.28
CA CYS A 123 14.41 3.56 12.24
C CYS A 123 15.29 3.76 13.49
N GLU A 124 15.91 2.68 13.98
CA GLU A 124 16.79 2.70 15.15
C GLU A 124 18.21 3.21 14.84
N ASN A 125 18.57 3.31 13.55
CA ASN A 125 19.90 3.71 13.13
C ASN A 125 20.05 5.24 13.11
N PRO A 126 21.01 5.85 13.83
CA PRO A 126 21.18 7.30 13.89
C PRO A 126 21.49 7.99 12.54
N ASN A 127 22.07 7.26 11.57
CA ASN A 127 22.39 7.81 10.26
C ASN A 127 21.18 7.85 9.31
N TRP A 128 20.16 7.03 9.58
CA TRP A 128 18.97 6.90 8.76
C TRP A 128 17.74 7.46 9.47
N GLY A 129 17.36 6.84 10.59
CA GLY A 129 16.25 7.29 11.44
C GLY A 129 14.93 7.31 10.68
N ASP A 130 14.39 8.51 10.47
CA ASP A 130 13.09 8.69 9.84
C ASP A 130 13.08 8.23 8.37
N LEU A 131 12.37 7.13 8.10
CA LEU A 131 12.28 6.51 6.77
C LEU A 131 11.62 7.41 5.70
N ARG A 132 11.00 8.53 6.07
CA ARG A 132 10.44 9.51 5.14
C ARG A 132 11.51 10.38 4.47
N GLN A 133 12.73 10.38 5.02
CA GLN A 133 13.83 11.25 4.57
C GLN A 133 14.59 10.70 3.36
N PHE A 134 14.30 9.47 2.93
CA PHE A 134 14.98 8.82 1.81
C PHE A 134 14.08 7.84 1.06
N ASP A 135 14.53 7.42 -0.13
CA ASP A 135 13.86 6.37 -0.90
C ASP A 135 14.32 5.00 -0.42
N ILE A 136 13.44 4.00 -0.51
CA ILE A 136 13.76 2.61 -0.17
C ILE A 136 13.47 1.75 -1.39
N THR A 137 14.40 0.88 -1.74
CA THR A 137 14.16 -0.17 -2.74
C THR A 137 13.91 -1.49 -2.04
N ILE A 138 12.73 -2.07 -2.26
CA ILE A 138 12.40 -3.44 -1.84
C ILE A 138 12.56 -4.34 -3.05
N ASN A 139 13.66 -5.09 -3.09
CA ASN A 139 13.87 -6.10 -4.12
C ASN A 139 13.16 -7.39 -3.69
N LYS A 140 12.35 -7.95 -4.61
CA LYS A 140 11.65 -9.23 -4.43
C LYS A 140 12.15 -10.24 -5.46
N VAL A 141 12.71 -11.34 -5.00
CA VAL A 141 13.11 -12.49 -5.82
C VAL A 141 12.19 -13.67 -5.50
N GLY A 142 12.04 -14.61 -6.43
CA GLY A 142 11.18 -15.79 -6.29
C GLY A 142 9.73 -15.55 -6.71
N ALA A 143 9.02 -16.64 -7.00
CA ALA A 143 7.65 -16.61 -7.53
C ALA A 143 6.63 -17.35 -6.64
N THR A 144 7.09 -18.14 -5.69
CA THR A 144 6.31 -19.01 -4.80
C THR A 144 6.52 -18.65 -3.33
N LYS A 145 5.70 -19.19 -2.43
CA LYS A 145 5.81 -18.95 -0.98
C LYS A 145 7.18 -19.37 -0.40
N ASN A 146 7.82 -20.38 -1.01
CA ASN A 146 9.01 -21.04 -0.45
C ASN A 146 10.34 -20.53 -1.03
N ASP A 147 10.32 -19.82 -2.15
CA ASP A 147 11.48 -19.21 -2.80
C ASP A 147 11.43 -17.67 -2.78
N THR A 148 10.38 -17.07 -2.21
CA THR A 148 10.28 -15.61 -2.16
C THR A 148 11.24 -15.05 -1.11
N GLU A 149 12.18 -14.24 -1.57
CA GLU A 149 13.12 -13.50 -0.74
C GLU A 149 12.95 -12.00 -0.94
N PHE A 150 13.16 -11.25 0.14
CA PHE A 150 13.07 -9.79 0.14
C PHE A 150 14.38 -9.19 0.62
N THR A 151 14.88 -8.21 -0.13
CA THR A 151 16.01 -7.37 0.29
C THR A 151 15.54 -5.92 0.38
N VAL A 152 15.86 -5.26 1.48
CA VAL A 152 15.55 -3.84 1.71
C VAL A 152 16.83 -3.03 1.60
N ILE A 153 16.86 -2.08 0.67
CA ILE A 153 18.03 -1.26 0.36
C ILE A 153 17.64 0.21 0.58
N PRO A 154 18.19 0.90 1.59
CA PRO A 154 18.00 2.34 1.75
C PRO A 154 18.86 3.09 0.71
N ASN A 155 18.26 4.05 0.02
CA ASN A 155 19.00 4.95 -0.88
C ASN A 155 19.51 6.16 -0.09
N PRO A 156 20.62 6.82 -0.51
CA PRO A 156 21.13 8.00 0.18
C PRO A 156 20.04 9.06 0.42
N PRO A 157 20.04 9.75 1.58
CA PRO A 157 19.07 10.81 1.87
C PRO A 157 18.96 11.82 0.75
N CYS A 158 17.73 12.07 0.31
CA CYS A 158 17.43 13.02 -0.75
C CYS A 158 16.11 13.74 -0.47
N PRO A 159 16.06 15.07 -0.71
CA PRO A 159 14.84 15.85 -0.52
C PRO A 159 13.66 15.30 -1.30
N LEU A 160 12.47 15.36 -0.71
CA LEU A 160 11.23 15.04 -1.42
C LEU A 160 11.04 16.01 -2.58
N LYS A 161 10.74 15.48 -3.77
CA LYS A 161 10.44 16.31 -4.94
C LYS A 161 9.21 17.18 -4.67
N ASN A 162 9.25 18.44 -5.11
CA ASN A 162 8.15 19.39 -4.91
C ASN A 162 6.82 18.89 -5.47
N GLU A 163 6.83 18.17 -6.59
CA GLU A 163 5.62 17.57 -7.18
C GLU A 163 4.92 16.59 -6.23
N ILE A 164 5.70 15.72 -5.56
CA ILE A 164 5.18 14.73 -4.60
C ILE A 164 4.71 15.44 -3.34
N LYS A 165 5.48 16.44 -2.88
CA LYS A 165 5.14 17.23 -1.70
C LYS A 165 3.79 17.95 -1.89
N ASN A 166 3.62 18.68 -2.99
CA ASN A 166 2.38 19.41 -3.29
C ASN A 166 1.18 18.45 -3.39
N LEU A 167 1.38 17.25 -3.94
CA LEU A 167 0.31 16.25 -4.01
C LEU A 167 -0.11 15.77 -2.62
N VAL A 168 0.85 15.51 -1.73
CA VAL A 168 0.54 15.09 -0.36
C VAL A 168 -0.20 16.19 0.39
N GLU A 169 0.20 17.45 0.20
CA GLU A 169 -0.50 18.62 0.75
C GLU A 169 -1.95 18.69 0.21
N GLU A 170 -2.16 18.51 -1.09
CA GLU A 170 -3.50 18.49 -1.68
C GLU A 170 -4.38 17.35 -1.14
N LEU A 171 -3.82 16.14 -0.99
CA LEU A 171 -4.52 15.01 -0.40
C LEU A 171 -5.00 15.31 1.03
N HIS A 172 -4.20 16.05 1.79
CA HIS A 172 -4.53 16.47 3.15
C HIS A 172 -5.57 17.60 3.18
N GLU A 173 -5.36 18.66 2.41
CA GLU A 173 -6.25 19.83 2.36
C GLU A 173 -7.67 19.48 1.90
N LYS A 174 -7.79 18.51 0.99
CA LYS A 174 -9.07 18.06 0.43
C LYS A 174 -9.67 16.85 1.13
N ASP A 175 -9.04 16.36 2.21
CA ASP A 175 -9.46 15.18 2.97
C ASP A 175 -9.71 13.95 2.06
N LEU A 176 -8.81 13.73 1.10
CA LEU A 176 -8.95 12.68 0.08
C LEU A 176 -8.35 11.34 0.54
N LEU A 177 -7.63 11.33 1.65
CA LEU A 177 -6.92 10.17 2.20
C LEU A 177 -7.19 10.03 3.69
N ASN A 178 -7.77 8.89 4.07
CA ASN A 178 -7.89 8.45 5.46
C ASN A 178 -7.34 7.03 5.59
N LEU A 179 -6.11 6.89 6.10
CA LEU A 179 -5.50 5.57 6.29
C LEU A 179 -6.26 4.71 7.32
N GLU A 180 -6.95 5.32 8.29
CA GLU A 180 -7.68 4.60 9.35
C GLU A 180 -8.98 3.96 8.86
N ALA A 181 -9.45 4.30 7.65
CA ALA A 181 -10.62 3.68 7.02
C ALA A 181 -10.50 2.14 6.94
N ILE A 182 -9.27 1.60 6.92
CA ILE A 182 -9.02 0.16 6.88
C ILE A 182 -9.56 -0.61 8.08
N TRP A 183 -9.77 0.07 9.22
CA TRP A 183 -10.27 -0.57 10.45
C TRP A 183 -11.71 -1.03 10.28
N GLU A 184 -12.48 -0.27 9.50
CA GLU A 184 -13.87 -0.57 9.13
C GLU A 184 -13.97 -1.37 7.82
N GLY A 185 -12.84 -1.82 7.27
CA GLY A 185 -12.78 -2.54 5.99
C GLY A 185 -12.95 -1.66 4.75
N GLU A 186 -12.87 -0.34 4.91
CA GLU A 186 -13.01 0.64 3.84
C GLU A 186 -11.69 0.95 3.13
N TYR A 187 -11.79 1.59 1.97
CA TYR A 187 -10.65 2.02 1.18
C TYR A 187 -10.06 3.35 1.68
N PRO A 188 -8.72 3.47 1.81
CA PRO A 188 -8.10 4.69 2.33
C PRO A 188 -8.31 5.95 1.50
N PHE A 189 -8.30 5.85 0.17
CA PHE A 189 -8.60 7.01 -0.67
C PHE A 189 -10.10 7.09 -0.94
N LEU A 190 -10.69 8.26 -0.66
CA LEU A 190 -12.09 8.54 -0.94
C LEU A 190 -12.37 8.47 -2.45
N THR A 191 -11.49 9.11 -3.23
CA THR A 191 -11.42 9.00 -4.69
C THR A 191 -9.99 8.69 -5.12
N TYR A 192 -9.82 7.85 -6.14
CA TYR A 192 -8.50 7.47 -6.64
C TYR A 192 -8.43 7.62 -8.16
N ASN A 193 -7.80 8.71 -8.60
CA ASN A 193 -7.76 9.14 -10.00
C ASN A 193 -6.33 9.19 -10.57
N PHE A 194 -5.38 8.52 -9.91
CA PHE A 194 -3.98 8.43 -10.29
C PHE A 194 -3.73 7.27 -11.27
#